data_AF-A0A816UZ87-F1
#
_entry.id   AF-A0A816UZ87-F1
#
_cell.length_a   1.000
_cell.length_b   1.000
_cell.length_c   1.000
_cell.angle_alpha   90.00
_cell.angle_beta   90.00
_cell.angle_gamma   90.00
#
_symmetry.space_group_name_H-M   'P 1'
#
loop_
_entity.id
_entity.type
_entity.pdbx_description
1 polymer ?
#
loop_
_entity_poly.entity_id
_entity_poly.type
_entity_poly.pdbx_seq_one_letter_code
_entity_poly.pdbx_strand_id
1 'polypeptide(L)'
;MVEYYYDICIPIFEATSNNFTCNFLNVNGVAYIVVTDPRATGRPPCCIFQKPWNPPAPNFLQTAAGVKYNGTGVLYTRPVYWWVLDDPEDPAGPFGYSFFEDTCRSSSTNMNCTPSQFFFRATTGFASQFFDDYKVEKPDPSVFAIPDSCNTAQECDV
;
A
#
# COMPACT_ATOMS: atom_id res chain seq x y z
N MET A 1 8.27 5.31 -2.07
CA MET A 1 6.84 5.15 -2.44
C MET A 1 6.06 6.27 -1.79
N VAL A 2 5.00 6.75 -2.45
CA VAL A 2 4.07 7.72 -1.86
C VAL A 2 2.65 7.25 -2.14
N GLU A 3 1.79 7.29 -1.14
CA GLU A 3 0.35 7.06 -1.27
C GLU A 3 -0.39 8.25 -0.68
N TYR A 4 -1.46 8.68 -1.37
CA TYR A 4 -2.29 9.81 -0.96
C TYR A 4 -3.66 9.28 -0.54
N TYR A 5 -4.06 9.57 0.71
CA TYR A 5 -5.32 9.16 1.28
C TYR A 5 -6.25 10.37 1.38
N TYR A 6 -7.24 10.44 0.50
CA TYR A 6 -8.12 11.60 0.35
C TYR A 6 -9.39 11.57 1.23
N ASP A 7 -9.74 10.42 1.79
CA ASP A 7 -10.97 10.25 2.58
C ASP A 7 -10.66 9.85 4.03
N ILE A 8 -10.04 8.67 4.19
CA ILE A 8 -9.61 8.11 5.47
C ILE A 8 -8.12 7.79 5.43
N CYS A 9 -7.40 8.10 6.50
CA CYS A 9 -5.99 7.76 6.62
C CYS A 9 -5.86 6.25 6.86
N ILE A 10 -4.84 5.65 6.26
CA ILE A 10 -4.47 4.22 6.28
C ILE A 10 -5.21 3.39 7.36
N PRO A 11 -6.09 2.43 6.99
CA PRO A 11 -6.91 1.66 7.93
C PRO A 11 -6.14 0.55 8.67
N ILE A 12 -4.89 0.82 9.07
CA ILE A 12 -4.03 -0.08 9.85
C ILE A 12 -3.81 0.40 11.29
N PHE A 13 -4.31 1.58 11.64
CA PHE A 13 -4.24 2.13 13.00
C PHE A 13 -5.46 1.70 13.82
N GLU A 14 -5.23 1.22 15.04
CA GLU A 14 -6.31 0.93 16.01
C GLU A 14 -6.80 2.22 16.71
N ALA A 15 -6.04 3.32 16.62
CA ALA A 15 -6.33 4.57 17.32
C ALA A 15 -7.54 5.37 16.78
N THR A 16 -8.59 5.43 17.61
CA THR A 16 -9.65 6.46 17.87
C THR A 16 -10.34 7.27 16.76
N SER A 17 -9.80 7.40 15.55
CA SER A 17 -10.47 7.87 14.33
C SER A 17 -9.41 8.03 13.25
N ASN A 18 -9.59 7.36 12.12
CA ASN A 18 -8.80 7.56 10.91
C ASN A 18 -9.54 8.42 9.86
N ASN A 19 -10.60 9.12 10.26
CA ASN A 19 -11.42 9.97 9.39
C ASN A 19 -10.75 11.32 9.11
N PHE A 20 -9.57 11.29 8.51
CA PHE A 20 -8.77 12.44 8.10
C PHE A 20 -7.90 12.08 6.90
N THR A 21 -7.48 13.07 6.10
CA THR A 21 -6.55 12.85 4.98
C THR A 21 -5.09 12.76 5.43
N CYS A 22 -4.31 11.92 4.77
CA CYS A 22 -2.88 11.80 5.04
C CYS A 22 -2.11 11.31 3.82
N ASN A 23 -0.79 11.46 3.86
CA ASN A 23 0.10 10.85 2.88
C ASN A 23 0.96 9.81 3.59
N PHE A 24 1.09 8.63 2.98
CA PHE A 24 2.04 7.62 3.41
C PHE A 24 3.30 7.75 2.57
N LEU A 25 4.37 8.25 3.18
CA LEU A 25 5.62 8.54 2.50
C LEU A 25 6.69 7.54 2.93
N ASN A 26 7.21 6.75 2.00
CA ASN A 26 8.35 5.88 2.23
C ASN A 26 9.57 6.37 1.45
N VAL A 27 10.60 6.77 2.19
CA VAL A 27 11.87 7.28 1.65
C VAL A 27 13.01 6.74 2.51
N ASN A 28 14.07 6.24 1.87
CA ASN A 28 15.28 5.76 2.54
C ASN A 28 15.04 4.72 3.67
N GLY A 29 14.06 3.83 3.49
CA GLY A 29 13.75 2.77 4.46
C GLY A 29 12.94 3.24 5.68
N VAL A 30 12.42 4.47 5.66
CA VAL A 30 11.56 5.02 6.72
C VAL A 30 10.17 5.32 6.15
N ALA A 31 9.14 4.84 6.85
CA ALA A 31 7.75 5.15 6.54
C ALA A 31 7.25 6.28 7.44
N TYR A 32 6.72 7.33 6.83
CA TYR A 32 6.13 8.47 7.49
C TYR A 32 4.63 8.53 7.21
N ILE A 33 3.87 8.98 8.19
CA ILE A 33 2.51 9.50 7.98
C ILE A 33 2.60 11.00 8.03
N VAL A 34 2.26 11.65 6.92
CA VAL A 34 2.18 13.11 6.83
C VAL A 34 0.72 13.50 6.93
N VAL A 35 0.37 14.23 7.98
CA VAL A 35 -0.99 14.70 8.21
C VAL A 35 -1.19 16.00 7.45
N THR A 36 -2.11 16.00 6.50
CA THR A 36 -2.46 17.18 5.68
C THR A 36 -3.80 17.80 6.09
N ASP A 37 -4.48 17.19 7.07
CA ASP A 37 -5.87 17.48 7.39
C ASP A 37 -6.03 18.20 8.75
N PRO A 38 -6.73 19.34 8.78
CA PRO A 38 -7.11 19.98 10.04
C PRO A 38 -8.00 19.10 10.95
N ARG A 39 -8.72 18.12 10.39
CA ARG A 39 -9.56 17.18 11.15
C ARG A 39 -8.75 16.31 12.11
N ALA A 40 -7.45 16.13 11.87
CA ALA A 40 -6.55 15.33 12.68
C ALA A 40 -6.11 16.05 13.98
N THR A 41 -7.08 16.61 14.72
CA THR A 41 -6.84 17.36 15.96
C THR A 41 -6.04 16.52 16.96
N GLY A 42 -4.92 17.06 17.45
CA GLY A 42 -4.07 16.40 18.45
C GLY A 42 -3.04 15.42 17.88
N ARG A 43 -3.04 15.15 16.56
CA ARG A 43 -1.99 14.37 15.91
C ARG A 43 -0.81 15.27 15.50
N PRO A 44 0.44 14.77 15.55
CA PRO A 44 1.56 15.52 15.00
C PRO A 44 1.40 15.67 13.47
N PRO A 45 1.93 16.76 12.88
CA PRO A 45 1.89 16.96 11.43
C PRO A 45 2.66 15.90 10.64
N CYS A 46 3.60 15.22 11.30
CA CYS A 46 4.28 14.05 10.77
C CYS A 46 4.70 13.11 11.90
N CYS A 47 4.62 11.79 11.67
CA CYS A 47 5.17 10.77 12.55
C CYS A 47 5.77 9.61 11.75
N ILE A 48 6.69 8.87 12.37
CA ILE A 48 7.32 7.67 11.82
C ILE A 48 6.40 6.48 12.09
N PHE A 49 5.85 5.90 11.03
CA PHE A 49 5.04 4.68 11.13
C PHE A 49 5.93 3.47 11.47
N GLN A 50 7.00 3.30 10.69
CA GLN A 50 7.88 2.15 10.85
C GLN A 50 9.26 2.44 10.24
N LYS A 51 10.31 1.95 10.90
CA LYS A 51 11.62 1.74 10.28
C LYS A 51 12.29 0.49 10.87
N PRO A 52 12.91 -0.38 10.06
CA PRO A 52 12.98 -0.29 8.61
C PRO A 52 11.62 -0.63 7.96
N TRP A 53 11.27 0.08 6.88
CA TRP A 53 10.14 -0.26 6.04
C TRP A 53 10.48 -0.06 4.56
N ASN A 54 10.14 -1.02 3.73
CA ASN A 54 10.30 -0.92 2.28
C ASN A 54 9.02 -1.42 1.60
N PRO A 55 8.50 -0.70 0.59
CA PRO A 55 7.40 -1.21 -0.20
C PRO A 55 7.83 -2.48 -0.95
N PRO A 56 6.90 -3.36 -1.34
CA PRO A 56 7.19 -4.46 -2.23
C PRO A 56 7.91 -3.95 -3.49
N ALA A 57 9.02 -4.60 -3.85
CA ALA A 57 9.71 -4.28 -5.09
C ALA A 57 8.79 -4.57 -6.29
N PRO A 58 8.94 -3.90 -7.45
CA PRO A 58 8.11 -4.18 -8.61
C PRO A 58 8.09 -5.67 -9.02
N ASN A 59 9.16 -6.42 -8.73
CA ASN A 59 9.29 -7.86 -8.99
C ASN A 59 8.89 -8.74 -7.79
N PHE A 60 8.10 -8.24 -6.83
CA PHE A 60 7.76 -8.98 -5.61
C PHE A 60 7.04 -10.29 -5.91
N LEU A 61 6.23 -10.40 -6.97
CA LEU A 61 5.61 -11.68 -7.36
C LEU A 61 6.64 -12.78 -7.68
N GLN A 62 7.86 -12.40 -8.09
CA GLN A 62 8.95 -13.33 -8.42
C GLN A 62 9.88 -13.59 -7.23
N THR A 63 9.91 -12.68 -6.26
CA THR A 63 10.97 -12.60 -5.24
C THR A 63 10.46 -12.74 -3.81
N ALA A 64 9.21 -12.40 -3.55
CA ALA A 64 8.58 -12.58 -2.25
C ALA A 64 8.29 -14.08 -2.05
N ALA A 65 8.99 -14.68 -1.08
CA ALA A 65 8.67 -16.02 -0.63
C ALA A 65 7.22 -16.05 -0.12
N GLY A 66 6.46 -17.08 -0.47
CA GLY A 66 5.10 -17.28 0.02
C GLY A 66 3.98 -16.71 -0.85
N VAL A 67 4.24 -15.71 -1.71
CA VAL A 67 3.22 -15.21 -2.65
C VAL A 67 2.99 -16.25 -3.76
N LYS A 68 1.75 -16.74 -3.90
CA LYS A 68 1.39 -17.80 -4.86
C LYS A 68 0.17 -17.44 -5.67
N TYR A 69 0.12 -17.95 -6.90
CA TYR A 69 -1.07 -17.88 -7.72
C TYR A 69 -2.23 -18.60 -7.03
N ASN A 70 -3.37 -17.92 -6.91
CA ASN A 70 -4.53 -18.39 -6.15
C ASN A 70 -5.81 -18.52 -7.02
N GLY A 71 -5.70 -18.32 -8.34
CA GLY A 71 -6.81 -18.54 -9.28
C GLY A 71 -7.19 -17.31 -10.08
N THR A 72 -8.35 -17.41 -10.73
CA THR A 72 -8.98 -16.35 -11.52
C THR A 72 -10.18 -15.76 -10.80
N GLY A 73 -10.58 -14.55 -11.18
CA GLY A 73 -11.79 -13.91 -10.70
C GLY A 73 -12.31 -12.87 -11.69
N VAL A 74 -13.30 -12.09 -11.25
CA VAL A 74 -13.84 -10.97 -12.03
C VAL A 74 -13.90 -9.74 -11.14
N LEU A 75 -13.29 -8.65 -11.60
CA LEU A 75 -13.34 -7.33 -10.95
C LEU A 75 -13.80 -6.29 -11.96
N TYR A 76 -14.81 -5.48 -11.62
CA TYR A 76 -15.43 -4.51 -12.53
C TYR A 76 -15.76 -5.10 -13.91
N THR A 77 -16.36 -6.31 -13.92
CA THR A 77 -16.68 -7.11 -15.11
C THR A 77 -15.49 -7.54 -15.98
N ARG A 78 -14.25 -7.31 -15.53
CA ARG A 78 -13.01 -7.73 -16.20
C ARG A 78 -12.39 -8.94 -15.49
N PRO A 79 -11.90 -9.94 -16.24
CA PRO A 79 -11.24 -11.10 -15.66
C PRO A 79 -9.89 -10.69 -15.04
N VAL A 80 -9.53 -11.32 -13.91
CA VAL A 80 -8.28 -11.06 -13.17
C VAL A 80 -7.59 -12.34 -12.69
N TYR A 81 -6.26 -12.31 -12.59
CA TYR A 81 -5.45 -13.32 -11.91
C TYR A 81 -5.12 -12.89 -10.48
N TRP A 82 -5.25 -13.79 -9.52
CA TRP A 82 -4.98 -13.56 -8.10
C TRP A 82 -3.65 -14.14 -7.65
N TRP A 83 -2.92 -13.35 -6.85
CA TRP A 83 -1.70 -13.75 -6.16
C TRP A 83 -1.81 -13.41 -4.68
N VAL A 84 -1.64 -14.40 -3.82
CA VAL A 84 -1.91 -14.28 -2.39
C VAL A 84 -0.73 -14.82 -1.59
N LEU A 85 -0.37 -14.10 -0.54
CA LEU A 85 0.36 -14.64 0.60
C LEU A 85 -0.66 -14.87 1.71
N ASP A 86 -0.81 -16.11 2.14
CA ASP A 86 -1.69 -16.53 3.22
C ASP A 86 -0.90 -17.50 4.12
N ASP A 87 0.20 -16.98 4.66
CA ASP A 87 1.05 -17.69 5.59
C ASP A 87 0.69 -17.23 7.01
N PRO A 88 0.16 -18.12 7.88
CA PRO A 88 -0.18 -17.76 9.25
C PRO A 88 1.04 -17.41 10.11
N GLU A 89 2.26 -17.77 9.68
CA GLU A 89 3.51 -17.40 10.37
C GLU A 89 4.08 -16.05 9.90
N ASP A 90 3.58 -15.48 8.80
CA ASP A 90 4.03 -14.18 8.32
C ASP A 90 3.44 -13.06 9.19
N PRO A 91 4.27 -12.22 9.85
CA PRO A 91 3.80 -11.14 10.71
C PRO A 91 3.02 -10.06 9.96
N ALA A 92 3.16 -9.95 8.63
CA ALA A 92 2.33 -9.06 7.81
C ALA A 92 0.88 -9.56 7.66
N GLY A 93 0.63 -10.84 7.96
CA GLY A 93 -0.67 -11.48 7.77
C GLY A 93 -1.05 -11.63 6.30
N PRO A 94 -2.29 -12.09 6.02
CA PRO A 94 -2.71 -12.37 4.65
C PRO A 94 -2.84 -11.09 3.83
N PHE A 95 -2.25 -11.10 2.64
CA PHE A 95 -2.39 -10.05 1.64
C PHE A 95 -2.38 -10.64 0.23
N GLY A 96 -2.85 -9.87 -0.75
CA GLY A 96 -2.76 -10.29 -2.14
C GLY A 96 -2.98 -9.19 -3.14
N TYR A 97 -2.56 -9.47 -4.37
CA TYR A 97 -2.70 -8.61 -5.52
C TYR A 97 -3.47 -9.32 -6.62
N SER A 98 -4.28 -8.57 -7.36
CA SER A 98 -4.82 -9.02 -8.64
C SER A 98 -4.32 -8.17 -9.80
N PHE A 99 -4.34 -8.78 -10.98
CA PHE A 99 -3.93 -8.16 -12.25
C PHE A 99 -4.92 -8.54 -13.35
N PHE A 100 -5.20 -7.61 -14.27
CA PHE A 100 -6.15 -7.87 -15.35
C PHE A 100 -5.60 -8.86 -16.41
N GLU A 101 -6.38 -9.89 -16.73
CA GLU A 101 -5.96 -10.96 -17.64
C GLU A 101 -5.69 -10.46 -19.08
N ASP A 102 -6.37 -9.43 -19.54
CA ASP A 102 -6.16 -8.84 -20.87
C ASP A 102 -4.78 -8.17 -21.02
N THR A 103 -4.17 -7.78 -19.91
CA THR A 103 -2.80 -7.23 -19.86
C THR A 103 -1.76 -8.28 -19.48
N CYS A 104 -2.18 -9.37 -18.84
CA CYS A 104 -1.33 -10.48 -18.46
C CYS A 104 -1.41 -11.62 -19.47
N ARG A 105 -0.31 -11.89 -20.20
CA ARG A 105 -0.27 -13.01 -21.17
C ARG A 105 -0.53 -14.40 -20.55
N SER A 106 -0.43 -14.55 -19.23
CA SER A 106 -0.74 -15.76 -18.47
C SER A 106 -0.77 -15.47 -16.97
N SER A 107 -1.08 -16.48 -16.15
CA SER A 107 -0.81 -16.50 -14.70
C SER A 107 0.68 -16.57 -14.34
N SER A 108 1.55 -16.02 -15.20
CA SER A 108 2.98 -15.89 -14.92
C SER A 108 3.24 -14.62 -14.12
N THR A 109 4.33 -14.63 -13.36
CA THR A 109 4.81 -13.50 -12.55
C THR A 109 5.40 -12.35 -13.40
N ASN A 110 5.02 -12.25 -14.67
CA ASN A 110 5.57 -11.27 -15.60
C ASN A 110 5.04 -9.87 -15.24
N MET A 111 5.97 -8.94 -14.99
CA MET A 111 5.65 -7.63 -14.39
C MET A 111 5.04 -6.62 -15.35
N ASN A 112 4.81 -6.99 -16.62
CA ASN A 112 4.12 -6.16 -17.61
C ASN A 112 2.58 -6.31 -17.51
N CYS A 113 2.08 -6.53 -16.30
CA CYS A 113 0.67 -6.69 -15.99
C CYS A 113 0.14 -5.41 -15.37
N THR A 114 -1.09 -5.02 -15.72
CA THR A 114 -1.78 -3.91 -15.06
C THR A 114 -2.38 -4.42 -13.74
N PRO A 115 -1.96 -3.88 -12.57
CA PRO A 115 -2.56 -4.25 -11.30
C PRO A 115 -4.02 -3.76 -11.25
N SER A 116 -4.87 -4.52 -10.58
CA SER A 116 -6.29 -4.22 -10.43
C SER A 116 -6.70 -3.98 -8.97
N GLN A 117 -6.17 -4.76 -8.04
CA GLN A 117 -6.44 -4.59 -6.61
C GLN A 117 -5.26 -5.05 -5.75
N PHE A 118 -5.07 -4.40 -4.62
CA PHE A 118 -4.30 -4.89 -3.48
C PHE A 118 -5.25 -5.04 -2.29
N PHE A 119 -5.20 -6.17 -1.59
CA PHE A 119 -5.93 -6.36 -0.35
C PHE A 119 -4.99 -6.84 0.74
N PHE A 120 -5.29 -6.46 1.98
CA PHE A 120 -4.50 -6.81 3.14
C PHE A 120 -5.38 -6.81 4.39
N ARG A 121 -4.94 -7.52 5.43
CA ARG A 121 -5.60 -7.48 6.73
C ARG A 121 -5.50 -6.07 7.34
N ALA A 122 -6.65 -5.51 7.67
CA ALA A 122 -6.77 -4.24 8.38
C ALA A 122 -7.03 -4.49 9.87
N THR A 123 -7.08 -3.43 10.68
CA THR A 123 -7.47 -3.54 12.10
C THR A 123 -8.90 -4.06 12.26
N THR A 124 -9.77 -3.73 11.30
CA THR A 124 -11.12 -4.29 11.18
C THR A 124 -11.27 -4.99 9.83
N GLY A 125 -11.22 -6.32 9.84
CA GLY A 125 -11.42 -7.14 8.64
C GLY A 125 -10.31 -6.98 7.60
N PHE A 126 -10.68 -6.69 6.36
CA PHE A 126 -9.76 -6.53 5.23
C PHE A 126 -9.93 -5.15 4.59
N ALA A 127 -8.81 -4.53 4.27
CA ALA A 127 -8.78 -3.36 3.42
C ALA A 127 -8.55 -3.78 1.96
N SER A 128 -9.07 -2.98 1.04
CA SER A 128 -8.87 -3.14 -0.40
C SER A 128 -8.55 -1.80 -1.02
N GLN A 129 -7.45 -1.77 -1.78
CA GLN A 129 -7.05 -0.67 -2.64
C GLN A 129 -7.27 -1.11 -4.07
N PHE A 130 -8.11 -0.37 -4.81
CA PHE A 130 -8.37 -0.61 -6.22
C PHE A 130 -7.48 0.32 -7.05
N PHE A 131 -6.83 -0.22 -8.07
CA PHE A 131 -5.96 0.56 -8.95
C PHE A 131 -6.74 1.00 -10.20
N ASP A 132 -6.64 2.28 -10.52
CA ASP A 132 -7.19 2.87 -11.74
C ASP A 132 -6.13 3.78 -12.41
N ASP A 133 -6.29 4.03 -13.71
CA ASP A 133 -5.39 4.86 -14.55
C ASP A 133 -3.89 4.51 -14.38
N TYR A 134 -3.58 3.20 -14.33
CA TYR A 134 -2.22 2.70 -14.12
C TYR A 134 -1.28 3.10 -15.27
N LYS A 135 -0.13 3.67 -14.91
CA LYS A 135 0.91 4.12 -15.85
C LYS A 135 2.28 3.65 -15.38
N VAL A 136 3.09 3.19 -16.33
CA VAL A 136 4.51 2.85 -16.10
C VAL A 136 5.35 4.08 -16.42
N GLU A 137 5.36 5.04 -15.50
CA GLU A 137 6.08 6.30 -15.63
C GLU A 137 6.96 6.54 -14.41
N LYS A 138 8.11 7.19 -14.63
CA LYS A 138 8.96 7.61 -13.51
C LYS A 138 8.34 8.87 -12.89
N PRO A 139 7.92 8.84 -11.62
CA PRO A 139 7.34 10.01 -10.98
C PRO A 139 8.39 11.12 -10.81
N ASP A 140 7.92 12.36 -10.74
CA ASP A 140 8.75 13.50 -10.39
C ASP A 140 9.43 13.25 -9.02
N PRO A 141 10.76 13.36 -8.89
CA PRO A 141 11.45 13.11 -7.62
C PRO A 141 10.93 13.94 -6.43
N SER A 142 10.35 15.11 -6.70
CA SER A 142 9.79 15.99 -5.67
C SER A 142 8.64 15.37 -4.88
N VAL A 143 7.93 14.37 -5.42
CA VAL A 143 6.88 13.65 -4.67
C VAL A 143 7.43 12.85 -3.49
N PHE A 144 8.76 12.63 -3.47
CA PHE A 144 9.47 11.97 -2.39
C PHE A 144 10.20 12.95 -1.46
N ALA A 145 9.98 14.26 -1.60
CA ALA A 145 10.56 15.23 -0.69
C ALA A 145 10.01 15.00 0.72
N ILE A 146 10.91 14.89 1.70
CA ILE A 146 10.55 14.79 3.11
C ILE A 146 10.13 16.19 3.58
N PRO A 147 8.88 16.38 4.04
CA PRO A 147 8.45 17.68 4.56
C PRO A 147 9.23 18.09 5.81
N ASP A 148 9.38 19.39 6.04
CA ASP A 148 10.09 19.90 7.22
C ASP A 148 9.51 19.39 8.55
N SER A 149 8.19 19.16 8.58
CA SER A 149 7.49 18.58 9.73
C SER A 149 7.99 17.18 10.11
N CYS A 150 8.62 16.46 9.18
CA CYS A 150 9.12 15.11 9.39
C CYS A 150 10.58 15.04 9.88
N ASN A 151 11.33 16.16 9.85
CA ASN A 151 12.74 16.18 10.22
C ASN A 151 12.99 15.80 11.70
N THR A 152 12.01 16.06 12.56
CA THR A 152 12.04 15.73 13.99
C THR A 152 10.89 14.79 14.39
N ALA A 153 10.33 14.05 13.43
CA ALA A 153 9.21 13.16 13.67
C ALA A 153 9.55 12.10 14.72
N GLN A 154 8.62 11.89 15.65
CA GLN A 154 8.63 10.76 16.57
C GLN A 154 7.85 9.60 15.97
N GLU A 155 7.93 8.42 16.58
CA GLU A 155 7.07 7.29 16.22
C GLU A 155 5.59 7.68 16.36
N CYS A 156 4.74 7.13 15.49
CA CYS A 156 3.31 7.37 15.58
C CYS A 156 2.76 6.76 16.87
N ASP A 157 1.93 7.50 17.59
CA ASP A 157 1.11 6.91 18.66
C ASP A 157 0.02 6.04 17.99
N VAL A 158 0.35 4.75 17.83
CA VAL A 158 -0.48 3.67 17.25
C VAL A 158 -1.50 3.12 18.24
#